data_AF-A0A2N7Q7I1-F1
#
_entry.id   AF-A0A2N7Q7I1-F1
#
_cell.length_a   1.000
_cell.length_b   1.000
_cell.length_c   1.000
_cell.angle_alpha   90.00
_cell.angle_beta   90.00
_cell.angle_gamma   90.00
#
_symmetry.space_group_name_H-M   'P 1'
#
loop_
_entity.id
_entity.type
_entity.pdbx_description
1 polymer ?
#
loop_
_entity_poly.entity_id
_entity_poly.type
_entity_poly.pdbx_seq_one_letter_code
_entity_poly.pdbx_strand_id
1 'polypeptide(L)'
;MVKKPKRSEAASRSKRNQRNKKIKKRENPLGVNFSSRQAKENATQVIISAGLLKIFGVGTLILGDSGIGKSESSLELISRGHKFISDDVVEIFRDKDGRLHGRAPRLTRNFMEIRGLGIINIKEIFGSKSILDETQIDLVIRLKKWNKKMEIDRLGLEVPEDYVLAGTRIPQLHIPVAPGRNIATLIEVASRVFLLRQKGYLAAQDITRRLDKKLAGKNE
;
A
#
# COMPACT_ATOMS: atom_id res chain seq x y z
N MET A 1 -34.04 3.19 -79.17
CA MET A 1 -32.96 2.21 -79.47
C MET A 1 -31.92 2.32 -78.37
N VAL A 2 -31.31 1.32 -77.71
CA VAL A 2 -31.35 -0.15 -77.66
C VAL A 2 -30.53 -0.53 -76.39
N LYS A 3 -31.09 -1.43 -75.57
CA LYS A 3 -30.50 -2.46 -74.67
C LYS A 3 -29.48 -2.14 -73.53
N LYS A 4 -29.85 -2.75 -72.39
CA LYS A 4 -29.15 -3.02 -71.11
C LYS A 4 -27.81 -3.76 -71.26
N PRO A 5 -26.91 -3.67 -70.25
CA PRO A 5 -25.93 -4.72 -69.97
C PRO A 5 -26.28 -5.47 -68.67
N LYS A 6 -26.26 -6.81 -68.70
CA LYS A 6 -26.19 -7.64 -67.49
C LYS A 6 -25.22 -8.81 -67.69
N ARG A 7 -24.21 -8.82 -66.81
CA ARG A 7 -23.57 -9.98 -66.16
C ARG A 7 -22.87 -11.02 -67.04
N SER A 8 -21.53 -10.93 -67.04
CA SER A 8 -20.64 -12.10 -67.13
C SER A 8 -19.25 -11.75 -66.60
N GLU A 9 -18.98 -11.98 -65.31
CA GLU A 9 -17.62 -12.18 -64.77
C GLU A 9 -17.65 -12.73 -63.33
N ALA A 10 -18.43 -13.79 -63.14
CA ALA A 10 -18.42 -14.59 -61.92
C ALA A 10 -17.54 -15.84 -62.13
N ALA A 11 -16.24 -15.67 -62.35
CA ALA A 11 -15.32 -16.80 -62.47
C ALA A 11 -13.82 -16.44 -62.30
N SER A 12 -13.42 -15.57 -61.36
CA SER A 12 -11.97 -15.32 -61.16
C SER A 12 -11.54 -14.76 -59.81
N ARG A 13 -12.34 -14.89 -58.74
CA ARG A 13 -11.94 -14.48 -57.37
C ARG A 13 -12.07 -15.55 -56.28
N SER A 14 -12.27 -16.82 -56.68
CA SER A 14 -12.39 -17.99 -55.79
C SER A 14 -11.07 -18.76 -55.56
N LYS A 15 -9.90 -18.13 -55.77
CA LYS A 15 -8.57 -18.79 -55.57
C LYS A 15 -7.62 -18.07 -54.61
N ARG A 16 -8.10 -17.09 -53.82
CA ARG A 16 -7.27 -16.40 -52.81
C ARG A 16 -7.57 -16.79 -51.35
N ASN A 17 -8.56 -17.66 -51.12
CA ASN A 17 -9.03 -18.07 -49.78
C ASN A 17 -8.67 -19.52 -49.36
N GLN A 18 -7.68 -20.15 -49.98
CA GLN A 18 -7.27 -21.53 -49.62
C GLN A 18 -5.80 -21.69 -49.19
N ARG A 19 -5.04 -20.61 -48.96
CA ARG A 19 -3.59 -20.72 -48.66
C ARG A 19 -3.16 -20.42 -47.22
N ASN A 20 -4.08 -20.24 -46.27
CA ASN A 20 -3.77 -20.10 -44.83
C ASN A 20 -4.34 -21.23 -43.94
N LYS A 21 -4.68 -22.39 -44.51
CA LYS A 21 -5.01 -23.61 -43.77
C LYS A 21 -3.88 -24.63 -43.92
N LYS A 22 -2.87 -24.56 -43.05
CA LYS A 22 -1.98 -25.65 -42.58
C LYS A 22 -0.65 -25.05 -42.08
N ILE A 23 -0.66 -24.52 -40.85
CA ILE A 23 0.55 -24.49 -40.02
C ILE A 23 0.17 -25.06 -38.64
N LYS A 24 0.45 -26.36 -38.54
CA LYS A 24 0.75 -27.21 -37.38
C LYS A 24 0.25 -26.74 -36.00
N LYS A 25 -0.76 -27.46 -35.50
CA LYS A 25 -0.88 -27.80 -34.07
C LYS A 25 0.47 -28.32 -33.58
N ARG A 26 1.12 -27.57 -32.68
CA ARG A 26 2.10 -28.13 -31.75
C ARG A 26 1.37 -28.27 -30.43
N GLU A 27 1.06 -29.51 -30.07
CA GLU A 27 0.63 -29.86 -28.73
C GLU A 27 1.83 -29.66 -27.80
N ASN A 28 1.63 -28.88 -26.74
CA ASN A 28 2.64 -28.63 -25.71
C ASN A 28 2.56 -29.80 -24.69
N PRO A 29 3.62 -30.56 -24.44
CA PRO A 29 3.57 -31.79 -23.64
C PRO A 29 3.54 -31.56 -22.12
N LEU A 30 3.16 -30.37 -21.66
CA LEU A 30 3.01 -30.04 -20.24
C LEU A 30 1.55 -29.65 -20.00
N GLY A 31 0.76 -30.63 -19.57
CA GLY A 31 -0.65 -30.48 -19.22
C GLY A 31 -0.86 -29.54 -18.05
N VAL A 32 -0.93 -28.25 -18.33
CA VAL A 32 -1.40 -27.22 -17.38
C VAL A 32 -2.74 -26.72 -17.89
N ASN A 33 -3.81 -27.18 -17.24
CA ASN A 33 -5.17 -26.69 -17.48
C ASN A 33 -5.25 -25.19 -17.14
N PHE A 34 -5.10 -24.34 -18.16
CA PHE A 34 -5.49 -22.93 -18.10
C PHE A 34 -6.99 -22.82 -18.39
N SER A 35 -7.82 -23.32 -17.47
CA SER A 35 -9.25 -23.01 -17.45
C SER A 35 -9.60 -22.34 -16.14
N SER A 36 -10.29 -21.21 -16.26
CA SER A 36 -11.11 -20.51 -15.25
C SER A 36 -10.43 -19.87 -14.03
N ARG A 37 -9.64 -18.82 -14.26
CA ARG A 37 -9.67 -17.61 -13.39
C ARG A 37 -9.60 -16.32 -14.20
N GLN A 38 -10.49 -16.20 -15.19
CA GLN A 38 -10.98 -14.88 -15.59
C GLN A 38 -12.09 -14.51 -14.60
N ALA A 39 -11.68 -13.89 -13.50
CA ALA A 39 -12.54 -12.98 -12.75
C ALA A 39 -11.82 -11.61 -12.78
N LYS A 40 -11.84 -11.01 -13.98
CA LYS A 40 -11.56 -9.59 -14.15
C LYS A 40 -12.91 -8.89 -14.10
N GLU A 41 -13.30 -8.45 -12.91
CA GLU A 41 -14.35 -7.45 -12.73
C GLU A 41 -13.84 -6.38 -11.75
N ASN A 42 -13.26 -5.34 -12.33
CA ASN A 42 -13.30 -3.93 -11.90
C ASN A 42 -13.25 -3.61 -10.39
N ALA A 43 -12.18 -4.03 -9.69
CA ALA A 43 -11.73 -3.26 -8.54
C ALA A 43 -10.86 -2.12 -9.07
N THR A 44 -11.31 -0.87 -8.92
CA THR A 44 -10.50 0.33 -9.20
C THR A 44 -9.20 0.22 -8.39
N GLN A 45 -8.12 -0.24 -9.03
CA GLN A 45 -6.82 -0.35 -8.40
C GLN A 45 -6.22 1.06 -8.31
N VAL A 46 -6.14 1.59 -7.10
CA VAL A 46 -5.43 2.84 -6.84
C VAL A 46 -3.97 2.50 -6.60
N ILE A 47 -3.06 3.18 -7.29
CA ILE A 47 -1.62 3.04 -7.06
C ILE A 47 -1.16 4.30 -6.33
N ILE A 48 -0.44 4.12 -5.21
CA ILE A 48 0.08 5.21 -4.41
C ILE A 48 1.57 5.02 -4.13
N SER A 49 2.33 6.13 -4.09
CA SER A 49 3.71 6.10 -3.62
C SER A 49 3.76 6.10 -2.09
N ALA A 50 4.12 4.97 -1.48
CA ALA A 50 4.12 4.74 -0.04
C ALA A 50 4.95 3.52 0.35
N GLY A 51 5.37 3.46 1.62
CA GLY A 51 5.77 2.20 2.25
C GLY A 51 4.55 1.52 2.87
N LEU A 52 4.48 0.19 2.83
CA LEU A 52 3.43 -0.58 3.51
C LEU A 52 4.05 -1.70 4.35
N LEU A 53 3.79 -1.65 5.65
CA LEU A 53 4.27 -2.63 6.63
C LEU A 53 3.14 -3.07 7.56
N LYS A 54 3.27 -4.27 8.14
CA LYS A 54 2.42 -4.73 9.24
C LYS A 54 3.19 -4.64 10.56
N ILE A 55 2.79 -3.68 11.39
CA ILE A 55 3.50 -3.26 12.62
C ILE A 55 2.60 -3.59 13.82
N PHE A 56 3.05 -4.48 14.69
CA PHE A 56 2.22 -5.01 15.80
C PHE A 56 0.82 -5.49 15.36
N GLY A 57 0.70 -6.03 14.15
CA GLY A 57 -0.57 -6.49 13.57
C GLY A 57 -1.37 -5.40 12.83
N VAL A 58 -0.96 -4.14 12.89
CA VAL A 58 -1.60 -2.99 12.23
C VAL A 58 -0.98 -2.79 10.85
N GLY A 59 -1.78 -2.87 9.79
CA GLY A 59 -1.34 -2.51 8.45
C GLY A 59 -1.18 -1.00 8.34
N THR A 60 0.07 -0.57 8.20
CA THR A 60 0.49 0.82 8.33
C THR A 60 1.03 1.31 6.99
N LEU A 61 0.30 2.25 6.37
CA LEU A 61 0.72 2.94 5.15
C LEU A 61 1.56 4.17 5.53
N ILE A 62 2.83 4.17 5.15
CA ILE A 62 3.78 5.23 5.47
C ILE A 62 3.92 6.16 4.27
N LEU A 63 3.43 7.39 4.44
CA LEU A 63 3.48 8.46 3.45
C LEU A 63 4.55 9.49 3.83
N GLY A 64 5.07 10.20 2.84
CA GLY A 64 6.01 11.28 3.03
C GLY A 64 6.78 11.58 1.77
N ASP A 65 7.46 12.73 1.74
CA ASP A 65 8.21 13.16 0.56
C ASP A 65 9.37 12.21 0.22
N SER A 66 9.89 12.30 -1.00
CA SER A 66 11.09 11.56 -1.40
C SER A 66 12.29 11.96 -0.53
N GLY A 67 13.08 10.97 -0.10
CA GLY A 67 14.26 11.18 0.74
C GLY A 67 13.98 11.61 2.18
N ILE A 68 12.74 11.52 2.66
CA ILE A 68 12.41 11.84 4.06
C ILE A 68 12.82 10.73 5.06
N GLY A 69 13.27 9.57 4.57
CA GLY A 69 13.65 8.43 5.40
C GLY A 69 12.62 7.29 5.46
N LYS A 70 11.71 7.17 4.48
CA LYS A 70 10.69 6.11 4.45
C LYS A 70 11.33 4.72 4.39
N SER A 71 12.15 4.47 3.37
CA SER A 71 12.77 3.17 3.12
C SER A 71 13.74 2.78 4.24
N GLU A 72 14.54 3.72 4.76
CA GLU A 72 15.44 3.50 5.89
C GLU A 72 14.68 3.14 7.17
N SER A 73 13.57 3.83 7.46
CA SER A 73 12.72 3.50 8.62
C SER A 73 12.03 2.15 8.44
N SER A 74 11.56 1.85 7.24
CA SER A 74 10.97 0.55 6.89
C SER A 74 11.97 -0.58 7.10
N LEU A 75 13.21 -0.42 6.65
CA LEU A 75 14.28 -1.40 6.84
C LEU A 75 14.55 -1.65 8.32
N GLU A 76 14.63 -0.59 9.13
CA GLU A 76 14.82 -0.69 10.57
C GLU A 76 13.64 -1.41 11.24
N LEU A 77 12.40 -1.10 10.86
CA LEU A 77 11.20 -1.80 11.36
C LEU A 77 11.21 -3.30 11.01
N ILE A 78 11.64 -3.65 9.80
CA ILE A 78 11.76 -5.06 9.37
C ILE A 78 12.81 -5.77 10.22
N SER A 79 13.95 -5.13 10.49
CA SER A 79 15.00 -5.68 11.36
C SER A 79 14.51 -5.93 12.79
N ARG A 80 13.50 -5.18 13.25
CA ARG A 80 12.81 -5.36 14.55
C ARG A 80 11.69 -6.42 14.50
N GLY A 81 11.49 -7.10 13.37
CA GLY A 81 10.58 -8.25 13.22
C GLY A 81 9.22 -7.94 12.61
N HIS A 82 8.96 -6.69 12.23
CA HIS A 82 7.72 -6.30 11.53
C HIS A 82 7.69 -6.86 10.11
N LYS A 83 6.49 -6.92 9.52
CA LYS A 83 6.33 -7.51 8.19
C LYS A 83 6.36 -6.46 7.11
N PHE A 84 7.16 -6.71 6.08
CA PHE A 84 7.24 -5.95 4.86
C PHE A 84 6.19 -6.42 3.86
N ILE A 85 5.52 -5.46 3.21
CA ILE A 85 4.61 -5.73 2.08
C ILE A 85 5.15 -5.07 0.83
N SER A 86 5.42 -3.76 0.88
CA SER A 86 5.95 -3.00 -0.25
C SER A 86 6.74 -1.77 0.19
N ASP A 87 7.68 -1.36 -0.65
CA ASP A 87 8.34 -0.05 -0.60
C ASP A 87 8.10 0.70 -1.90
N ASP A 88 8.05 2.02 -1.80
CA ASP A 88 7.75 2.99 -2.85
C ASP A 88 6.38 2.85 -3.52
N VAL A 89 5.98 1.70 -4.09
CA VAL A 89 4.72 1.58 -4.84
C VAL A 89 3.78 0.57 -4.17
N VAL A 90 2.55 0.99 -3.87
CA VAL A 90 1.51 0.13 -3.28
C VAL A 90 0.30 0.06 -4.21
N GLU A 91 -0.09 -1.15 -4.60
CA GLU A 91 -1.37 -1.42 -5.25
C GLU A 91 -2.46 -1.55 -4.18
N ILE A 92 -3.49 -0.72 -4.26
CA ILE A 92 -4.61 -0.68 -3.33
C ILE A 92 -5.83 -1.30 -4.00
N PHE A 93 -6.51 -2.19 -3.27
CA PHE A 93 -7.73 -2.85 -3.73
C PHE A 93 -8.70 -3.04 -2.56
N ARG A 94 -9.96 -3.33 -2.90
CA ARG A 94 -11.01 -3.67 -1.91
C ARG A 94 -11.20 -5.17 -1.85
N ASP A 95 -11.35 -5.70 -0.65
CA ASP A 95 -11.86 -7.06 -0.47
C ASP A 95 -13.38 -7.13 -0.64
N LYS A 96 -13.95 -8.32 -0.45
CA LYS A 96 -15.40 -8.56 -0.57
C LYS A 96 -16.23 -7.80 0.45
N ASP A 97 -15.64 -7.47 1.60
CA ASP A 97 -16.28 -6.72 2.68
C ASP A 97 -16.07 -5.20 2.51
N GLY A 98 -15.47 -4.78 1.39
CA GLY A 98 -15.20 -3.38 1.06
C GLY A 98 -14.00 -2.78 1.79
N ARG A 99 -13.25 -3.56 2.57
CA ARG A 99 -12.05 -3.09 3.31
C ARG A 99 -10.90 -2.90 2.33
N LEU A 100 -10.07 -1.91 2.61
CA LEU A 100 -8.89 -1.62 1.78
C LEU A 100 -7.72 -2.49 2.19
N HIS A 101 -7.13 -3.13 1.19
CA HIS A 101 -5.88 -3.87 1.30
C HIS A 101 -4.84 -3.27 0.37
N GLY A 102 -3.58 -3.43 0.74
CA GLY A 102 -2.44 -3.02 -0.07
C GLY A 102 -1.47 -4.18 -0.29
N ARG A 103 -0.81 -4.16 -1.44
CA ARG A 103 0.24 -5.12 -1.81
C ARG A 103 1.32 -4.48 -2.68
N ALA A 104 2.47 -5.13 -2.79
CA ALA A 104 3.46 -4.76 -3.79
C ALA A 104 3.04 -5.20 -5.20
N PRO A 105 3.35 -4.39 -6.24
CA PRO A 105 3.36 -4.86 -7.62
C PRO A 105 4.20 -6.11 -7.77
N ARG A 106 3.80 -7.00 -8.69
CA ARG A 106 4.48 -8.29 -8.87
C ARG A 106 5.98 -8.15 -9.16
N LEU A 107 6.37 -7.09 -9.88
CA LEU A 107 7.76 -6.85 -10.28
C LEU A 107 8.65 -6.42 -9.11
N THR A 108 8.14 -5.56 -8.22
CA THR A 108 8.91 -4.97 -7.11
C THR A 108 8.73 -5.73 -5.80
N ARG A 109 7.92 -6.80 -5.79
CA ARG A 109 7.68 -7.62 -4.60
C ARG A 109 8.99 -8.10 -3.97
N ASN A 110 9.10 -7.95 -2.65
CA ASN A 110 10.28 -8.27 -1.83
C ASN A 110 11.49 -7.37 -2.04
N PHE A 111 11.48 -6.46 -3.01
CA PHE A 111 12.59 -5.57 -3.28
C PHE A 111 12.37 -4.20 -2.63
N MET A 112 13.48 -3.57 -2.26
CA MET A 112 13.53 -2.22 -1.71
C MET A 112 14.77 -1.52 -2.25
N GLU A 113 14.67 -0.23 -2.58
CA GLU A 113 15.82 0.60 -2.90
C GLU A 113 16.32 1.30 -1.63
N ILE A 114 17.60 1.14 -1.31
CA ILE A 114 18.25 1.88 -0.23
C ILE A 114 19.42 2.66 -0.81
N ARG A 115 19.42 3.98 -0.61
CA ARG A 115 20.52 4.84 -1.07
C ARG A 115 21.83 4.39 -0.42
N GLY A 116 22.88 4.26 -1.23
CA GLY A 116 24.19 3.76 -0.81
C GLY A 116 24.33 2.23 -0.83
N LEU A 117 23.23 1.46 -0.87
CA LEU A 117 23.25 0.01 -1.03
C LEU A 117 22.70 -0.47 -2.38
N GLY A 118 21.81 0.31 -3.00
CA GLY A 118 21.09 -0.07 -4.21
C GLY A 118 19.83 -0.87 -3.91
N ILE A 119 19.40 -1.68 -4.90
CA ILE A 119 18.22 -2.54 -4.77
C ILE A 119 18.60 -3.79 -3.96
N ILE A 120 17.87 -4.04 -2.87
CA ILE A 120 18.05 -5.19 -1.98
C ILE A 120 16.81 -6.08 -1.99
N ASN A 121 17.01 -7.37 -1.70
CA ASN A 121 15.92 -8.33 -1.53
C ASN A 121 15.67 -8.61 -0.04
N ILE A 122 14.57 -8.06 0.48
CA ILE A 122 14.17 -8.16 1.88
C ILE A 122 13.92 -9.61 2.30
N LYS A 123 13.37 -10.43 1.40
CA LYS A 123 13.07 -11.84 1.69
C LYS A 123 14.35 -12.66 1.89
N GLU A 124 15.37 -12.42 1.07
CA GLU A 124 16.65 -13.14 1.17
C GLU A 124 17.44 -12.70 2.41
N ILE A 125 17.36 -11.41 2.79
CA ILE A 125 18.10 -10.87 3.94
C ILE A 125 17.45 -11.27 5.28
N PHE A 126 16.12 -11.10 5.41
CA PHE A 126 15.41 -11.27 6.68
C PHE A 126 14.56 -12.55 6.75
N GLY A 127 14.56 -13.35 5.70
CA GLY A 127 13.83 -14.61 5.58
C GLY A 127 12.34 -14.45 5.27
N SER A 128 11.70 -15.52 4.81
CA SER A 128 10.28 -15.50 4.39
C SER A 128 9.30 -15.04 5.49
N LYS A 129 9.68 -15.16 6.76
CA LYS A 129 8.85 -14.69 7.89
C LYS A 129 8.77 -13.17 7.98
N SER A 130 9.63 -12.40 7.32
CA SER A 130 9.59 -10.94 7.31
C SER A 130 8.65 -10.37 6.25
N ILE A 131 8.09 -11.20 5.36
CA ILE A 131 7.28 -10.79 4.22
C ILE A 131 5.80 -11.13 4.44
N LEU A 132 4.91 -10.28 3.95
CA LEU A 132 3.51 -10.60 3.68
C LEU A 132 3.15 -10.16 2.25
N ASP A 133 2.34 -10.97 1.56
CA ASP A 133 1.94 -10.64 0.18
C ASP A 133 1.00 -9.42 0.13
N GLU A 134 0.12 -9.29 1.13
CA GLU A 134 -0.83 -8.19 1.27
C GLU A 134 -1.23 -7.99 2.75
N THR A 135 -1.78 -6.82 3.06
CA THR A 135 -2.40 -6.54 4.36
C THR A 135 -3.53 -5.54 4.22
N GLN A 136 -4.53 -5.65 5.09
CA GLN A 136 -5.52 -4.60 5.31
C GLN A 136 -4.79 -3.32 5.74
N ILE A 137 -5.27 -2.15 5.32
CA ILE A 137 -4.72 -0.84 5.68
C ILE A 137 -5.57 -0.26 6.81
N ASP A 138 -4.97 -0.15 7.99
CA ASP A 138 -5.67 0.26 9.22
C ASP A 138 -5.28 1.69 9.64
N LEU A 139 -4.05 2.10 9.32
CA LEU A 139 -3.46 3.36 9.78
C LEU A 139 -2.61 3.98 8.67
N VAL A 140 -2.74 5.29 8.51
CA VAL A 140 -1.82 6.10 7.71
C VAL A 140 -0.88 6.89 8.62
N ILE A 141 0.42 6.74 8.41
CA ILE A 141 1.42 7.58 9.06
C ILE A 141 2.05 8.48 8.02
N ARG A 142 1.91 9.79 8.20
CA ARG A 142 2.51 10.80 7.32
C ARG A 142 3.75 11.39 7.97
N LEU A 143 4.91 11.07 7.40
CA LEU A 143 6.16 11.72 7.72
C LEU A 143 6.16 13.13 7.12
N LYS A 144 6.42 14.14 7.93
CA LYS A 144 6.52 15.55 7.51
C LYS A 144 7.87 16.11 7.94
N LYS A 145 8.55 16.83 7.05
CA LYS A 145 9.75 17.57 7.45
C LYS A 145 9.38 18.58 8.52
N TRP A 146 10.10 18.55 9.64
CA TRP A 146 9.90 19.53 10.70
C TRP A 146 10.25 20.92 10.19
N ASN A 147 9.40 21.90 10.50
CA ASN A 147 9.69 23.30 10.28
C ASN A 147 9.22 24.13 11.49
N LYS A 148 9.88 25.27 11.74
CA LYS A 148 9.58 26.13 12.91
C LYS A 148 8.17 26.70 12.94
N LYS A 149 7.48 26.71 11.79
CA LYS A 149 6.10 27.21 11.64
C LYS A 149 5.05 26.12 11.86
N MET A 150 5.47 24.86 12.01
CA MET A 150 4.56 23.75 12.18
C MET A 150 4.07 23.76 13.62
N GLU A 151 2.80 24.11 13.82
CA GLU A 151 2.13 23.84 15.07
C GLU A 151 2.07 22.32 15.25
N ILE A 152 2.67 21.85 16.34
CA ILE A 152 2.67 20.44 16.72
C ILE A 152 1.80 20.37 17.95
N ASP A 153 0.73 19.59 17.86
CA ASP A 153 -0.05 19.22 19.03
C ASP A 153 0.84 18.43 20.00
N ARG A 154 1.22 19.09 21.09
CA ARG A 154 2.10 18.53 22.13
C ARG A 154 1.33 17.65 23.10
N LEU A 155 0.02 17.82 23.19
CA LEU A 155 -0.82 17.12 24.15
C LEU A 155 -1.49 15.90 23.52
N GLY A 156 -1.58 15.83 22.19
CA GLY A 156 -2.26 14.74 21.48
C GLY A 156 -3.79 14.85 21.59
N LEU A 157 -4.29 16.08 21.82
CA LEU A 157 -5.71 16.42 21.92
C LEU A 157 -6.36 16.59 20.54
N GLU A 158 -5.58 16.97 19.54
CA GLU A 158 -6.03 17.06 18.16
C GLU A 158 -6.13 15.66 17.57
N VAL A 159 -7.30 15.36 17.01
CA VAL A 159 -7.48 14.19 16.17
C VAL A 159 -7.17 14.63 14.75
N PRO A 160 -6.10 14.13 14.12
CA PRO A 160 -5.81 14.49 12.74
C PRO A 160 -6.97 14.04 11.86
N GLU A 161 -7.25 14.82 10.81
CA GLU A 161 -8.20 14.39 9.81
C GLU A 161 -7.80 13.05 9.20
N ASP A 162 -8.80 12.19 9.01
CA ASP A 162 -8.64 10.92 8.33
C ASP A 162 -8.10 11.13 6.91
N TYR A 163 -7.24 10.23 6.49
CA TYR A 163 -6.77 10.19 5.12
C TYR A 163 -7.81 9.48 4.24
N VAL A 164 -8.30 10.16 3.21
CA VAL A 164 -9.23 9.58 2.23
C VAL A 164 -8.44 8.79 1.19
N LEU A 165 -8.43 7.47 1.33
CA LEU A 165 -7.79 6.53 0.39
C LEU A 165 -8.87 5.82 -0.42
N ALA A 166 -8.84 5.95 -1.75
CA ALA A 166 -9.81 5.30 -2.65
C ALA A 166 -11.29 5.51 -2.25
N GLY A 167 -11.62 6.63 -1.58
CA GLY A 167 -12.97 6.95 -1.08
C GLY A 167 -13.28 6.43 0.34
N THR A 168 -12.35 5.76 1.01
CA THR A 168 -12.49 5.35 2.42
C THR A 168 -11.63 6.22 3.33
N ARG A 169 -12.21 6.66 4.45
CA ARG A 169 -11.48 7.37 5.51
C ARG A 169 -10.66 6.38 6.34
N ILE A 170 -9.36 6.62 6.40
CA ILE A 170 -8.41 5.83 7.20
C ILE A 170 -7.81 6.75 8.27
N PRO A 171 -7.79 6.35 9.56
CA PRO A 171 -7.13 7.10 10.61
C PRO A 171 -5.70 7.49 10.25
N GLN A 172 -5.34 8.74 10.51
CA GLN A 172 -4.04 9.29 10.14
C GLN A 172 -3.31 9.86 11.36
N LEU A 173 -1.98 9.69 11.39
CA LEU A 173 -1.08 10.36 12.33
C LEU A 173 0.04 11.06 11.56
N HIS A 174 0.47 12.24 12.01
CA HIS A 174 1.59 12.97 11.42
C HIS A 174 2.81 12.87 12.34
N ILE A 175 3.96 12.49 11.78
CA ILE A 175 5.22 12.39 12.51
C ILE A 175 6.21 13.41 11.94
N PRO A 176 6.68 14.38 12.75
CA PRO A 176 7.74 15.28 12.33
C PRO A 176 9.08 14.56 12.22
N VAL A 177 9.73 14.70 11.08
CA VAL A 177 11.09 14.21 10.82
C VAL A 177 12.08 15.35 10.98
N ALA A 178 13.07 15.14 11.84
CA ALA A 178 14.18 16.05 12.10
C ALA A 178 15.45 15.25 12.40
N PRO A 179 16.66 15.82 12.20
CA PRO A 179 17.91 15.18 12.57
C PRO A 179 17.91 14.70 14.04
N GLY A 180 18.49 13.53 14.29
CA GLY A 180 18.57 12.92 15.62
C GLY A 180 17.30 12.20 16.09
N ARG A 181 16.19 12.25 15.34
CA ARG A 181 15.00 11.45 15.65
C ARG A 181 15.09 10.06 15.01
N ASN A 182 14.83 9.02 15.80
CA ASN A 182 14.63 7.67 15.27
C ASN A 182 13.18 7.52 14.78
N ILE A 183 12.99 7.54 13.45
CA ILE A 183 11.65 7.56 12.85
C ILE A 183 10.96 6.20 12.95
N ALA A 184 11.70 5.08 12.86
CA ALA A 184 11.15 3.75 13.07
C ALA A 184 10.51 3.60 14.47
N THR A 185 11.19 4.07 15.52
CA THR A 185 10.65 4.09 16.88
C THR A 185 9.39 4.94 16.99
N LEU A 186 9.37 6.11 16.36
CA LEU A 186 8.18 6.97 16.37
C LEU A 186 7.00 6.30 15.65
N ILE A 187 7.25 5.59 14.54
CA ILE A 187 6.24 4.81 13.82
C ILE A 187 5.68 3.69 14.72
N GLU A 188 6.52 2.92 15.40
CA GLU A 188 6.07 1.87 16.33
C GLU A 188 5.20 2.42 17.46
N VAL A 189 5.63 3.53 18.07
CA VAL A 189 4.86 4.18 19.14
C VAL A 189 3.53 4.69 18.59
N ALA A 190 3.51 5.27 17.39
CA ALA A 190 2.28 5.71 16.74
C ALA A 190 1.30 4.55 16.49
N SER A 191 1.78 3.39 16.03
CA SER A 191 0.96 2.19 15.88
C SER A 191 0.40 1.70 17.22
N ARG A 192 1.16 1.80 18.32
CA ARG A 192 0.66 1.49 19.68
C ARG A 192 -0.37 2.50 20.19
N VAL A 193 -0.14 3.79 19.94
CA VAL A 193 -1.11 4.85 20.27
C VAL A 193 -2.42 4.61 19.52
N PHE A 194 -2.36 4.24 18.24
CA PHE A 194 -3.55 3.84 17.48
C PHE A 194 -4.28 2.66 18.13
N LEU A 195 -3.58 1.59 18.50
CA LEU A 195 -4.17 0.43 19.19
C LEU A 195 -4.80 0.81 20.54
N LEU A 196 -4.20 1.73 21.30
CA LEU A 196 -4.75 2.22 22.56
C LEU A 196 -6.02 3.06 22.33
N ARG A 197 -6.03 3.92 21.30
CA ARG A 197 -7.21 4.69 20.91
C ARG A 197 -8.38 3.79 20.53
N GLN A 198 -8.11 2.71 19.79
CA GLN A 198 -9.12 1.68 19.46
C GLN A 198 -9.70 0.99 20.70
N LYS A 199 -8.95 0.93 21.80
CA LYS A 199 -9.40 0.42 23.11
C LYS A 199 -10.05 1.50 23.99
N GLY A 200 -10.25 2.71 23.47
CA GLY A 200 -10.84 3.83 24.21
C GLY A 200 -9.88 4.54 25.17
N TYR A 201 -8.57 4.28 25.09
CA TYR A 201 -7.59 4.94 25.95
C TYR A 201 -6.95 6.17 25.26
N LEU A 202 -7.08 7.33 25.91
CA LEU A 202 -6.49 8.60 25.49
C LEU A 202 -5.58 9.15 26.60
N ALA A 203 -4.26 9.11 26.37
CA ALA A 203 -3.27 9.53 27.36
C ALA A 203 -3.43 11.00 27.80
N ALA A 204 -3.80 11.89 26.85
CA ALA A 204 -4.05 13.30 27.13
C ALA A 204 -5.18 13.50 28.15
N GLN A 205 -6.28 12.75 28.00
CA GLN A 205 -7.40 12.81 28.92
C GLN A 205 -7.05 12.21 30.29
N ASP A 206 -6.25 11.13 30.31
CA ASP A 206 -5.80 10.53 31.57
C ASP A 206 -4.91 11.49 32.37
N ILE A 207 -3.93 12.15 31.72
CA ILE A 207 -3.07 13.09 32.44
C ILE A 207 -3.83 14.33 32.91
N THR A 208 -4.74 14.89 32.09
CA THR A 208 -5.61 16.01 32.50
C THR A 208 -6.44 15.64 33.72
N ARG A 209 -7.10 14.47 33.70
CA ARG A 209 -7.88 13.97 34.84
C ARG A 209 -7.04 13.83 36.12
N ARG A 210 -5.78 13.41 36.01
CA ARG A 210 -4.86 13.30 37.17
C ARG A 210 -4.42 14.66 37.70
N LEU A 211 -4.22 15.64 36.82
CA LEU A 211 -3.89 17.02 37.19
C LEU A 211 -5.07 17.68 37.91
N ASP A 212 -6.29 17.56 37.37
CA ASP A 212 -7.50 18.14 37.96
C ASP A 212 -7.73 17.60 39.38
N LYS A 213 -7.57 16.28 39.58
CA LYS A 213 -7.67 15.65 40.91
C LYS A 213 -6.64 16.21 41.90
N LYS A 214 -5.40 16.47 41.47
CA LYS A 214 -4.35 17.02 42.33
C LYS A 214 -4.59 18.50 42.67
N LEU A 215 -5.19 19.25 41.77
CA LEU A 215 -5.54 20.66 42.00
C LEU A 215 -6.73 20.78 42.94
N ALA A 216 -7.74 19.91 42.81
CA ALA A 216 -8.89 19.88 43.71
C ALA A 216 -8.50 19.53 45.16
N GLY A 217 -7.59 18.57 45.37
CA GLY A 217 -7.13 18.16 46.70
C GLY A 217 -6.09 19.07 47.37
N LYS A 218 -5.76 20.23 46.78
CA LYS A 218 -4.89 21.25 47.39
C LYS A 218 -5.66 22.44 47.98
N ASN A 219 -6.97 22.47 47.79
CA ASN A 219 -7.87 23.52 48.31
C ASN A 219 -8.58 23.12 49.61
N GLU A 220 -8.15 22.03 50.25
CA GLU A 220 -8.49 21.60 51.61
C GLU A 220 -7.21 21.63 52.48
#